data_AF-A0A1X0JQI2-F1
#
_entry.id   AF-A0A1X0JQI2-F1
#
_cell.length_a   1.000
_cell.length_b   1.000
_cell.length_c   1.000
_cell.angle_alpha   90.00
_cell.angle_beta   90.00
_cell.angle_gamma   90.00
#
_symmetry.space_group_name_H-M   'P 1'
#
loop_
_entity.id
_entity.type
_entity.pdbx_description
1 polymer ?
#
loop_
_entity_poly.entity_id
_entity_poly.type
_entity_poly.pdbx_seq_one_letter_code
_entity_poly.pdbx_strand_id
1 'polypeptide(L)'
;MAITSEQVELVARRVTDAHLKPPNKSDRDVDDRMAREAAAPAVYEASRELMGAIAHHVATDEALVDVKHASGYSTVGFSGTKAKVRLLVATNRRVWFSRHEDGTVQDLQAVEYPMMNIEKKRISLGWPKLEGTTITCGGSTAEWLTELKSGRHQPAPWLQPAASSQASQGAPAPNWYPDPYRRHQLRYWDGARWTPHVSTNGVSGQDPVSQ
;
A
#
# COMPACT_ATOMS: atom_id res chain seq x y z
N MET A 1 6.46 -8.94 -11.63
CA MET A 1 6.03 -10.06 -10.77
C MET A 1 4.53 -9.97 -10.61
N ALA A 2 3.81 -11.07 -10.71
CA ALA A 2 2.36 -11.14 -10.55
C ALA A 2 1.88 -10.57 -9.20
N ILE A 3 0.61 -10.19 -9.14
CA ILE A 3 -0.04 -9.80 -7.88
C ILE A 3 -0.15 -11.03 -6.97
N THR A 4 0.39 -10.94 -5.75
CA THR A 4 0.40 -12.05 -4.79
C THR A 4 -0.87 -12.09 -3.94
N SER A 5 -1.18 -13.25 -3.35
CA SER A 5 -2.29 -13.38 -2.39
C SER A 5 -2.12 -12.45 -1.19
N GLU A 6 -0.89 -12.22 -0.72
CA GLU A 6 -0.59 -11.26 0.34
C GLU A 6 -0.96 -9.82 -0.05
N GLN A 7 -0.66 -9.42 -1.29
CA GLN A 7 -1.05 -8.11 -1.80
C GLN A 7 -2.58 -7.96 -1.91
N VAL A 8 -3.30 -9.03 -2.27
CA VAL A 8 -4.77 -9.04 -2.25
C VAL A 8 -5.29 -8.78 -0.84
N GLU A 9 -4.75 -9.48 0.17
CA GLU A 9 -5.12 -9.29 1.58
C GLU A 9 -4.79 -7.88 2.07
N LEU A 10 -3.60 -7.37 1.70
CA LEU A 10 -3.13 -6.05 2.10
C LEU A 10 -4.04 -4.94 1.57
N VAL A 11 -4.45 -5.04 0.29
CA VAL A 11 -5.41 -4.10 -0.29
C VAL A 11 -6.76 -4.19 0.43
N ALA A 12 -7.27 -5.39 0.67
CA ALA A 12 -8.55 -5.56 1.35
C ALA A 12 -8.54 -4.94 2.76
N ARG A 13 -7.47 -5.17 3.54
CA ARG A 13 -7.28 -4.53 4.85
C ARG A 13 -7.25 -3.02 4.74
N ARG A 14 -6.46 -2.48 3.80
CA ARG A 14 -6.33 -1.04 3.58
C ARG A 14 -7.67 -0.38 3.23
N VAL A 15 -8.49 -1.01 2.39
CA VAL A 15 -9.83 -0.51 2.04
C VAL A 15 -10.75 -0.52 3.25
N THR A 16 -10.71 -1.57 4.06
CA THR A 16 -11.51 -1.69 5.29
C THR A 16 -11.07 -0.69 6.35
N ASP A 17 -9.76 -0.49 6.56
CA ASP A 17 -9.24 0.52 7.50
C ASP A 17 -9.66 1.93 7.09
N ALA A 18 -9.61 2.23 5.79
CA ALA A 18 -10.09 3.50 5.25
C ALA A 18 -11.61 3.65 5.42
N HIS A 19 -12.37 2.56 5.28
CA HIS A 19 -13.82 2.53 5.53
C HIS A 19 -14.15 2.85 7.00
N LEU A 20 -13.31 2.38 7.92
CA LEU A 20 -13.50 2.54 9.36
C LEU A 20 -13.06 3.91 9.90
N LYS A 21 -12.26 4.67 9.15
CA LYS A 21 -11.60 5.89 9.63
C LYS A 21 -12.57 7.06 9.89
N PRO A 22 -12.56 7.65 11.10
CA PRO A 22 -13.29 8.90 11.39
C PRO A 22 -12.47 10.17 11.02
N PRO A 23 -13.10 11.34 10.85
CA PRO A 23 -14.55 11.53 10.72
C PRO A 23 -15.05 11.03 9.37
N ASN A 24 -16.12 10.22 9.38
CA ASN A 24 -16.79 9.79 8.16
C ASN A 24 -18.00 10.69 7.93
N LYS A 25 -18.07 11.34 6.76
CA LYS A 25 -19.18 12.25 6.43
C LYS A 25 -20.55 11.56 6.36
N SER A 26 -20.56 10.23 6.26
CA SER A 26 -21.78 9.42 6.30
C SER A 26 -22.29 9.13 7.71
N ASP A 27 -21.47 9.35 8.75
CA ASP A 27 -21.86 9.11 10.14
C ASP A 27 -22.54 10.36 10.71
N ARG A 28 -23.88 10.43 10.67
CA ARG A 28 -24.63 11.55 11.28
C ARG A 28 -24.90 11.33 12.77
N ASP A 29 -24.99 10.06 13.18
CA ASP A 29 -25.26 9.64 14.55
C ASP A 29 -24.54 8.32 14.89
N VAL A 30 -24.79 7.79 16.10
CA VAL A 30 -24.17 6.56 16.60
C VAL A 30 -24.65 5.33 15.81
N ASP A 31 -25.90 5.32 15.34
CA ASP A 31 -26.47 4.21 14.58
C ASP A 31 -25.84 4.12 13.20
N ASP A 32 -25.63 5.26 12.52
CA ASP A 32 -24.89 5.33 11.26
C ASP A 32 -23.46 4.76 11.43
N ARG A 33 -22.77 5.12 12.52
CA ARG A 33 -21.43 4.56 12.84
C ARG A 33 -21.48 3.05 13.07
N MET A 34 -22.43 2.56 13.88
CA MET A 34 -22.56 1.13 14.17
C MET A 34 -22.87 0.33 12.89
N ALA A 35 -23.73 0.86 12.02
CA ALA A 35 -24.04 0.25 10.73
C ALA A 35 -22.81 0.17 9.82
N ARG A 36 -21.97 1.21 9.83
CA ARG A 36 -20.70 1.24 9.09
C ARG A 36 -19.70 0.20 9.61
N GLU A 37 -19.54 0.12 10.92
CA GLU A 37 -18.67 -0.88 11.56
C GLU A 37 -19.17 -2.30 11.27
N ALA A 38 -20.49 -2.54 11.32
CA ALA A 38 -21.10 -3.81 10.96
C ALA A 38 -20.92 -4.16 9.47
N ALA A 39 -20.73 -3.18 8.59
CA ALA A 39 -20.46 -3.38 7.16
C ALA A 39 -19.01 -3.77 6.85
N ALA A 40 -18.07 -3.57 7.78
CA ALA A 40 -16.65 -3.75 7.53
C ALA A 40 -16.25 -5.16 7.03
N PRO A 41 -16.80 -6.28 7.55
CA PRO A 41 -16.52 -7.61 7.01
C PRO A 41 -16.96 -7.76 5.54
N ALA A 42 -18.13 -7.21 5.18
CA ALA A 42 -18.61 -7.24 3.81
C ALA A 42 -17.74 -6.39 2.87
N VAL A 43 -17.24 -5.24 3.34
CA VAL A 43 -16.30 -4.39 2.59
C VAL A 43 -14.97 -5.12 2.37
N TYR A 44 -14.48 -5.85 3.38
CA TYR A 44 -13.26 -6.63 3.28
C TYR A 44 -13.38 -7.73 2.21
N GLU A 45 -14.43 -8.55 2.29
CA GLU A 45 -14.67 -9.63 1.32
C GLU A 45 -14.86 -9.09 -0.10
N ALA A 46 -15.67 -8.04 -0.27
CA ALA A 46 -15.84 -7.37 -1.56
C ALA A 46 -14.51 -6.87 -2.14
N SER A 47 -13.63 -6.33 -1.29
CA SER A 47 -12.31 -5.85 -1.71
C SER A 47 -11.38 -7.00 -2.11
N ARG A 48 -11.42 -8.11 -1.37
CA ARG A 48 -10.68 -9.34 -1.70
C ARG A 48 -11.12 -9.93 -3.02
N GLU A 49 -12.43 -10.03 -3.25
CA GLU A 49 -13.00 -10.56 -4.49
C GLU A 49 -12.61 -9.72 -5.70
N LEU A 50 -12.69 -8.38 -5.60
CA LEU A 50 -12.26 -7.49 -6.69
C LEU A 50 -10.78 -7.64 -7.00
N MET A 51 -9.93 -7.61 -5.97
CA MET A 51 -8.48 -7.77 -6.15
C MET A 51 -8.11 -9.16 -6.65
N GLY A 52 -8.79 -10.21 -6.19
CA GLY A 52 -8.60 -11.58 -6.66
C GLY A 52 -9.00 -11.74 -8.12
N ALA A 53 -10.12 -11.13 -8.53
CA ALA A 53 -10.55 -11.11 -9.92
C ALA A 53 -9.51 -10.40 -10.82
N ILE A 54 -8.97 -9.26 -10.39
CA ILE A 54 -7.89 -8.57 -11.11
C ILE A 54 -6.63 -9.44 -11.15
N ALA A 55 -6.19 -9.99 -10.03
CA ALA A 55 -4.99 -10.82 -9.95
C ALA A 55 -5.06 -12.05 -10.88
N HIS A 56 -6.25 -12.60 -11.11
CA HIS A 56 -6.48 -13.69 -12.06
C HIS A 56 -6.26 -13.28 -13.53
N HIS A 57 -6.52 -12.02 -13.88
CA HIS A 57 -6.40 -11.51 -15.25
C HIS A 57 -5.06 -10.81 -15.53
N VAL A 58 -4.33 -10.44 -14.48
CA VAL A 58 -3.02 -9.81 -14.58
C VAL A 58 -1.98 -10.83 -15.04
N ALA A 59 -1.10 -10.42 -15.97
CA ALA A 59 -0.05 -11.30 -16.46
C ALA A 59 1.01 -11.59 -15.38
N THR A 60 1.76 -12.69 -15.53
CA THR A 60 2.74 -13.12 -14.53
C THR A 60 3.89 -12.14 -14.29
N ASP A 61 4.17 -11.28 -15.26
CA ASP A 61 5.21 -10.26 -15.20
C ASP A 61 4.70 -8.88 -14.75
N GLU A 62 3.38 -8.69 -14.68
CA GLU A 62 2.72 -7.42 -14.38
C GLU A 62 2.57 -7.21 -12.87
N ALA A 63 3.21 -6.14 -12.39
CA ALA A 63 3.35 -5.83 -10.98
C ALA A 63 2.36 -4.77 -10.52
N LEU A 64 1.81 -4.96 -9.32
CA LEU A 64 0.97 -3.98 -8.64
C LEU A 64 1.79 -2.72 -8.29
N VAL A 65 1.27 -1.55 -8.68
CA VAL A 65 1.92 -0.25 -8.45
C VAL A 65 1.22 0.55 -7.37
N ASP A 66 -0.09 0.74 -7.47
CA ASP A 66 -0.87 1.47 -6.45
C ASP A 66 -2.36 1.20 -6.62
N VAL A 67 -3.18 1.54 -5.62
CA VAL A 67 -4.63 1.33 -5.63
C VAL A 67 -5.35 2.54 -5.08
N LYS A 68 -6.23 3.13 -5.89
CA LYS A 68 -7.29 4.03 -5.41
C LYS A 68 -8.57 3.24 -5.20
N HIS A 69 -9.30 3.59 -4.15
CA HIS A 69 -10.50 2.87 -3.75
C HIS A 69 -11.57 3.82 -3.21
N ALA A 70 -12.82 3.39 -3.27
CA ALA A 70 -13.90 3.93 -2.47
C ALA A 70 -14.76 2.78 -1.97
N SER A 71 -15.23 2.93 -0.74
CA SER A 71 -16.10 1.97 -0.08
C SER A 71 -17.36 2.66 0.44
N GLY A 72 -18.42 1.89 0.55
CA GLY A 72 -19.70 2.28 1.11
C GLY A 72 -20.53 1.02 1.34
N TYR A 73 -21.75 1.21 1.83
CA TYR A 73 -22.68 0.11 2.06
C TYR A 73 -24.12 0.57 1.89
N SER A 74 -25.03 -0.40 1.76
CA SER A 74 -26.47 -0.19 1.83
C SER A 74 -27.05 -1.17 2.84
N THR A 75 -27.89 -0.66 3.73
CA THR A 75 -28.72 -1.45 4.66
C THR A 75 -30.13 -1.69 4.11
N VAL A 76 -30.44 -1.16 2.92
CA VAL A 76 -31.78 -1.23 2.33
C VAL A 76 -31.99 -2.60 1.67
N GLY A 77 -33.00 -3.35 2.13
CA GLY A 77 -33.43 -4.64 1.55
C GLY A 77 -33.55 -5.77 2.58
N PHE A 78 -34.09 -6.92 2.17
CA PHE A 78 -34.31 -8.11 3.01
C PHE A 78 -33.05 -8.98 3.22
N SER A 79 -31.92 -8.67 2.55
CA SER A 79 -30.76 -9.57 2.45
C SER A 79 -29.52 -9.14 3.27
N GLY A 80 -29.69 -8.31 4.31
CA GLY A 80 -28.57 -7.82 5.12
C GLY A 80 -27.72 -6.72 4.45
N THR A 81 -26.58 -6.41 5.06
CA THR A 81 -25.68 -5.32 4.65
C THR A 81 -24.99 -5.62 3.33
N LYS A 82 -25.17 -4.75 2.34
CA LYS A 82 -24.53 -4.86 1.01
C LYS A 82 -23.36 -3.90 0.90
N ALA A 83 -22.14 -4.41 0.79
CA ALA A 83 -20.97 -3.59 0.52
C ALA A 83 -21.00 -3.03 -0.92
N LYS A 84 -20.45 -1.83 -1.06
CA LYS A 84 -20.20 -1.18 -2.35
C LYS A 84 -18.75 -0.76 -2.39
N VAL A 85 -17.92 -1.52 -3.10
CA VAL A 85 -16.50 -1.24 -3.22
C VAL A 85 -16.18 -0.92 -4.66
N ARG A 86 -15.31 0.06 -4.90
CA ARG A 86 -14.81 0.36 -6.23
C ARG A 86 -13.30 0.49 -6.16
N LEU A 87 -12.61 -0.16 -7.09
CA LEU A 87 -11.15 -0.15 -7.16
C LEU A 87 -10.70 0.42 -8.50
N LEU A 88 -9.64 1.22 -8.42
CA LEU A 88 -8.84 1.66 -9.54
C LEU A 88 -7.41 1.22 -9.25
N VAL A 89 -7.01 0.10 -9.84
CA VAL A 89 -5.77 -0.62 -9.55
C VAL A 89 -4.76 -0.34 -10.66
N ALA A 90 -3.66 0.32 -10.32
CA ALA A 90 -2.56 0.56 -11.25
C ALA A 90 -1.55 -0.58 -11.17
N THR A 91 -1.16 -1.08 -12.32
CA THR A 91 -0.01 -1.98 -12.49
C THR A 91 1.10 -1.25 -13.22
N ASN A 92 2.25 -1.90 -13.44
CA ASN A 92 3.32 -1.35 -14.29
C ASN A 92 2.97 -1.33 -15.80
N ARG A 93 1.74 -1.71 -16.17
CA ARG A 93 1.31 -1.80 -17.58
C ARG A 93 0.05 -1.00 -17.87
N ARG A 94 -0.92 -1.05 -16.96
CA ARG A 94 -2.28 -0.56 -17.20
C ARG A 94 -2.99 -0.23 -15.90
N VAL A 95 -4.16 0.37 -16.03
CA VAL A 95 -5.08 0.57 -14.92
C VAL A 95 -6.28 -0.35 -15.08
N TRP A 96 -6.64 -1.02 -14.00
CA TRP A 96 -7.85 -1.81 -13.90
C TRP A 96 -8.92 -1.03 -13.15
N PHE A 97 -10.11 -0.98 -13.72
CA PHE A 97 -11.32 -0.56 -13.05
C PHE A 97 -12.12 -1.80 -12.67
N SER A 98 -12.69 -1.81 -11.48
CA SER A 98 -13.69 -2.80 -11.09
C SER A 98 -14.55 -2.24 -9.97
N ARG A 99 -15.76 -2.77 -9.82
CA ARG A 99 -16.62 -2.47 -8.69
C ARG A 99 -17.35 -3.70 -8.21
N HIS A 100 -17.63 -3.73 -6.93
CA HIS A 100 -18.45 -4.72 -6.28
C HIS A 100 -19.79 -4.08 -5.97
N GLU A 101 -20.85 -4.65 -6.54
CA GLU A 101 -22.23 -4.25 -6.23
C GLU A 101 -23.10 -5.51 -6.15
N ASP A 102 -24.02 -5.52 -5.19
CA ASP A 102 -24.96 -6.63 -4.96
C ASP A 102 -24.29 -8.01 -4.84
N GLY A 103 -23.11 -8.09 -4.21
CA GLY A 103 -22.43 -9.37 -3.98
C GLY A 103 -21.64 -9.88 -5.18
N THR A 104 -21.45 -9.07 -6.23
CA THR A 104 -20.82 -9.51 -7.47
C THR A 104 -19.77 -8.51 -7.96
N VAL A 105 -18.71 -9.04 -8.58
CA VAL A 105 -17.72 -8.23 -9.32
C VAL A 105 -18.34 -7.77 -10.64
N GLN A 106 -18.25 -6.47 -10.89
CA GLN A 106 -18.82 -5.76 -12.04
C GLN A 106 -17.75 -4.85 -12.66
N ASP A 107 -17.94 -4.52 -13.94
CA ASP A 107 -17.11 -3.59 -14.70
C ASP A 107 -15.60 -3.86 -14.62
N LEU A 108 -15.19 -5.14 -14.60
CA LEU A 108 -13.78 -5.52 -14.63
C LEU A 108 -13.19 -5.18 -16.00
N GLN A 109 -12.54 -4.01 -16.09
CA GLN A 109 -12.05 -3.44 -17.34
C GLN A 109 -10.59 -2.98 -17.15
N ALA A 110 -9.77 -3.17 -18.20
CA ALA A 110 -8.38 -2.77 -18.20
C ALA A 110 -8.13 -1.73 -19.28
N VAL A 111 -7.38 -0.68 -18.94
CA VAL A 111 -7.01 0.40 -19.85
C VAL A 111 -5.49 0.57 -19.86
N GLU A 112 -4.88 0.28 -21.00
CA GLU A 112 -3.46 0.48 -21.25
C GLU A 112 -3.11 1.98 -21.19
N TYR A 113 -1.97 2.32 -20.57
CA TYR A 113 -1.57 3.72 -20.41
C TYR A 113 -1.52 4.54 -21.71
N PRO A 114 -1.05 4.00 -22.86
CA PRO A 114 -1.05 4.74 -24.11
C PRO A 114 -2.46 5.09 -24.61
N MET A 115 -3.42 4.18 -24.43
CA MET A 115 -4.80 4.33 -24.90
C MET A 115 -5.68 5.18 -23.97
N MET A 116 -5.24 5.39 -22.73
CA MET A 116 -5.98 6.07 -21.69
C MET A 116 -6.13 7.58 -21.96
N ASN A 117 -7.37 8.08 -21.97
CA ASN A 117 -7.67 9.52 -21.95
C ASN A 117 -8.08 9.94 -20.54
N ILE A 118 -7.57 11.08 -20.05
CA ILE A 118 -7.84 11.57 -18.71
C ILE A 118 -8.65 12.86 -18.81
N GLU A 119 -9.91 12.82 -18.39
CA GLU A 119 -10.77 14.00 -18.32
C GLU A 119 -10.92 14.49 -16.88
N LYS A 120 -10.30 15.63 -16.56
CA LYS A 120 -10.39 16.27 -15.23
C LYS A 120 -11.63 17.16 -15.17
N LYS A 121 -12.59 16.84 -14.28
CA LYS A 121 -13.73 17.72 -14.01
C LYS A 121 -13.52 18.54 -12.73
N ARG A 122 -13.86 19.83 -12.80
CA ARG A 122 -13.63 20.84 -11.74
C ARG A 122 -14.57 20.68 -10.53
N ILE A 123 -15.72 20.05 -10.74
CA ILE A 123 -16.69 19.69 -9.69
C ILE A 123 -16.49 18.21 -9.39
N SER A 124 -16.33 17.84 -8.13
CA SER A 124 -16.10 16.46 -7.71
C SER A 124 -17.27 15.56 -8.12
N LEU A 125 -17.15 14.89 -9.27
CA LEU A 125 -17.82 13.62 -9.48
C LEU A 125 -17.29 12.69 -8.40
N GLY A 126 -18.19 12.12 -7.58
CA GLY A 126 -17.79 11.33 -6.41
C GLY A 126 -16.68 10.32 -6.74
N TRP A 127 -16.96 9.37 -7.63
CA TRP A 127 -16.02 8.31 -8.03
C TRP A 127 -15.60 8.47 -9.50
N PRO A 128 -14.35 8.11 -9.88
CA PRO A 128 -13.93 8.05 -11.28
C PRO A 128 -14.87 7.20 -12.14
N LYS A 129 -15.17 7.67 -13.36
CA LYS A 129 -15.96 6.93 -14.33
C LYS A 129 -15.08 6.50 -15.49
N LEU A 130 -15.27 5.27 -15.96
CA LEU A 130 -14.60 4.72 -17.13
C LEU A 130 -15.63 4.53 -18.25
N GLU A 131 -15.36 5.14 -19.41
CA GLU A 131 -16.14 4.99 -20.64
C GLU A 131 -15.17 4.65 -21.78
N GLY A 132 -15.12 3.35 -22.15
CA GLY A 132 -14.13 2.86 -23.11
C GLY A 132 -12.71 3.00 -22.56
N THR A 133 -11.94 3.97 -23.07
CA THR A 133 -10.58 4.28 -22.59
C THR A 133 -10.49 5.63 -21.88
N THR A 134 -11.62 6.33 -21.73
CA THR A 134 -11.66 7.65 -21.11
C THR A 134 -12.01 7.52 -19.63
N ILE A 135 -11.11 8.00 -18.77
CA ILE A 135 -11.34 8.10 -17.33
C ILE A 135 -11.69 9.54 -16.97
N THR A 136 -12.95 9.77 -16.61
CA THR A 136 -13.40 11.04 -16.04
C THR A 136 -13.22 11.02 -14.53
N CYS A 137 -12.45 11.95 -13.98
CA CYS A 137 -12.13 11.95 -12.55
C CYS A 137 -11.85 13.34 -11.95
N GLY A 138 -11.75 13.40 -10.63
CA GLY A 138 -11.34 14.59 -9.88
C GLY A 138 -9.84 14.83 -9.94
N GLY A 139 -9.39 15.99 -9.43
CA GLY A 139 -8.01 16.46 -9.60
C GLY A 139 -6.92 15.51 -9.10
N SER A 140 -7.05 14.97 -7.90
CA SER A 140 -6.04 14.07 -7.32
C SER A 140 -5.94 12.72 -8.04
N THR A 141 -7.04 12.21 -8.60
CA THR A 141 -7.02 11.00 -9.43
C THR A 141 -6.44 11.31 -10.81
N ALA A 142 -6.79 12.46 -11.40
CA ALA A 142 -6.24 12.87 -12.69
C ALA A 142 -4.72 13.06 -12.63
N GLU A 143 -4.22 13.70 -11.57
CA GLU A 143 -2.78 13.85 -11.32
C GLU A 143 -2.09 12.49 -11.24
N TRP A 144 -2.57 11.60 -10.37
CA TRP A 144 -2.06 10.24 -10.24
C TRP A 144 -2.05 9.45 -11.56
N LEU A 145 -3.14 9.50 -12.34
CA LEU A 145 -3.20 8.85 -13.65
C LEU A 145 -2.20 9.45 -14.65
N THR A 146 -1.98 10.77 -14.62
CA THR A 146 -0.98 11.45 -15.46
C THR A 146 0.43 11.00 -15.11
N GLU A 147 0.76 10.84 -13.83
CA GLU A 147 2.08 10.32 -13.41
C GLU A 147 2.31 8.90 -13.94
N LEU A 148 1.32 8.02 -13.79
CA LEU A 148 1.38 6.65 -14.30
C LEU A 148 1.51 6.62 -15.83
N LYS A 149 0.76 7.48 -16.54
CA LYS A 149 0.86 7.62 -18.00
C LYS A 149 2.25 8.11 -18.44
N SER A 150 2.93 8.90 -17.61
CA SER A 150 4.31 9.37 -17.87
C SER A 150 5.40 8.30 -17.66
N GLY A 151 5.04 7.09 -17.20
CA GLY A 151 5.97 5.99 -16.96
C GLY A 151 6.51 5.91 -15.53
N ARG A 152 6.00 6.71 -14.59
CA ARG A 152 6.36 6.61 -13.17
C ARG A 152 5.58 5.48 -12.50
N HIS A 153 6.11 4.25 -12.58
CA HIS A 153 5.48 3.04 -12.03
C HIS A 153 6.15 2.54 -10.75
N GLN A 154 6.47 3.46 -9.83
CA GLN A 154 7.05 3.07 -8.55
C GLN A 154 5.98 2.49 -7.63
N PRO A 155 6.16 1.28 -7.08
CA PRO A 155 5.22 0.70 -6.14
C PRO A 155 5.00 1.62 -4.94
N ALA A 156 3.74 1.85 -4.59
CA ALA A 156 3.37 2.71 -3.50
C ALA A 156 4.03 2.22 -2.19
N PRO A 157 4.47 3.13 -1.29
CA PRO A 157 5.21 2.75 -0.09
C PRO A 157 4.49 1.73 0.81
N TRP A 158 3.15 1.74 0.81
CA TRP A 158 2.33 0.83 1.61
C TRP A 158 2.24 -0.60 1.04
N LEU A 159 2.62 -0.81 -0.23
CA LEU A 159 2.68 -2.14 -0.87
C LEU A 159 3.99 -2.85 -0.61
N GLN A 160 5.01 -2.09 -0.25
CA GLN A 160 6.26 -2.69 0.16
C GLN A 160 5.94 -3.41 1.47
N PRO A 161 6.27 -4.72 1.62
CA PRO A 161 6.35 -5.29 2.95
C PRO A 161 7.21 -4.31 3.74
N ALA A 162 6.90 -4.06 5.01
CA ALA A 162 7.76 -3.26 5.87
C ALA A 162 9.13 -3.95 5.91
N ALA A 163 9.93 -3.73 4.88
CA ALA A 163 11.27 -4.21 4.72
C ALA A 163 11.97 -3.42 5.78
N SER A 164 12.07 -4.06 6.95
CA SER A 164 13.08 -3.85 7.95
C SER A 164 13.51 -2.38 7.99
N SER A 165 12.86 -1.60 8.85
CA SER A 165 13.44 -0.36 9.38
C SER A 165 14.81 -0.58 10.06
N GLN A 166 15.39 -1.79 9.98
CA GLN A 166 16.77 -2.16 10.25
C GLN A 166 17.60 -2.29 8.95
N ALA A 167 17.70 -1.24 8.13
CA ALA A 167 18.80 -1.15 7.15
C ALA A 167 19.03 0.31 6.70
N SER A 168 19.04 1.26 7.65
CA SER A 168 19.56 2.63 7.46
C SER A 168 19.76 3.40 8.77
N GLN A 169 19.93 2.71 9.92
CA GLN A 169 20.84 3.28 10.93
C GLN A 169 22.21 2.80 10.49
N GLY A 170 22.96 3.67 9.81
CA GLY A 170 24.32 3.35 9.41
C GLY A 170 25.04 2.72 10.58
N ALA A 171 25.67 1.55 10.36
CA ALA A 171 26.63 1.03 11.32
C ALA A 171 27.54 2.19 11.74
N PRO A 172 27.90 2.31 13.03
CA PRO A 172 28.75 3.39 13.51
C PRO A 172 29.94 3.56 12.56
N ALA A 173 30.25 4.80 12.20
CA ALA A 173 31.42 5.08 11.37
C ALA A 173 32.68 4.48 12.04
N PRO A 174 33.72 4.13 11.28
CA PRO A 174 34.92 3.55 11.86
C PRO A 174 35.52 4.45 12.95
N ASN A 175 35.48 4.03 14.21
CA ASN A 175 35.92 4.83 15.36
C ASN A 175 36.15 3.96 16.61
N TRP A 176 36.65 4.60 17.68
CA TRP A 176 36.74 4.02 19.02
C TRP A 176 35.40 4.08 19.74
N TYR A 177 34.95 2.94 20.23
CA TYR A 177 33.70 2.78 20.98
C TYR A 177 33.94 1.94 22.23
N PRO A 178 33.05 1.99 23.24
CA PRO A 178 33.16 1.16 24.44
C PRO A 178 33.33 -0.32 24.09
N ASP A 179 34.31 -0.98 24.71
CA ASP A 179 34.61 -2.38 24.40
C ASP A 179 33.40 -3.28 24.74
N PRO A 180 32.79 -3.96 23.75
CA PRO A 180 31.63 -4.83 23.98
C PRO A 180 31.96 -6.00 24.90
N TYR A 181 33.23 -6.43 24.93
CA TYR A 181 33.70 -7.51 25.79
C TYR A 181 34.04 -7.02 27.21
N ARG A 182 33.99 -5.70 27.45
CA ARG A 182 34.32 -5.04 28.73
C ARG A 182 35.67 -5.45 29.31
N ARG A 183 36.63 -5.81 28.45
CA ARG A 183 38.02 -6.13 28.83
C ARG A 183 38.88 -4.87 28.83
N HIS A 184 38.54 -3.90 27.97
CA HIS A 184 39.19 -2.61 27.82
C HIS A 184 38.18 -1.45 27.87
N GLN A 185 38.66 -0.20 27.93
CA GLN A 185 37.76 0.96 27.93
C GLN A 185 37.16 1.20 26.55
N LEU A 186 37.98 1.11 25.49
CA LEU A 186 37.57 1.29 24.12
C LEU A 186 38.10 0.17 23.22
N ARG A 187 37.34 -0.20 22.19
CA ARG A 187 37.76 -1.04 21.06
C ARG A 187 37.46 -0.33 19.74
N TYR A 188 38.28 -0.56 18.73
CA TYR A 188 38.08 0.05 17.42
C TYR A 188 37.08 -0.76 16.58
N TRP A 189 36.04 -0.10 16.10
CA TRP A 189 35.09 -0.60 15.11
C TRP A 189 35.53 -0.14 13.72
N ASP A 190 35.63 -1.05 12.75
CA ASP A 190 36.10 -0.74 11.39
C ASP A 190 34.97 -0.32 10.42
N GLY A 191 33.75 -0.16 10.91
CA GLY A 191 32.55 0.08 10.10
C GLY A 191 31.73 -1.19 9.84
N ALA A 192 32.31 -2.38 10.01
CA ALA A 192 31.66 -3.67 9.78
C ALA A 192 31.83 -4.67 10.93
N ARG A 193 32.94 -4.62 11.67
CA ARG A 193 33.28 -5.51 12.79
C ARG A 193 34.20 -4.85 13.82
N TRP A 194 34.21 -5.43 15.02
CA TRP A 194 35.18 -5.08 16.05
C TRP A 194 36.57 -5.61 15.67
N THR A 195 37.59 -4.78 15.80
CA THR A 195 38.98 -5.16 15.50
C THR A 195 39.74 -5.52 16.78
N PRO A 196 40.96 -6.10 16.66
CA PRO A 196 41.81 -6.35 17.82
C PRO A 196 42.32 -5.09 18.52
N HIS A 197 42.20 -3.89 17.93
CA HIS A 197 42.73 -2.67 18.52
C HIS A 197 41.86 -2.22 19.69
N VAL A 198 42.51 -2.01 20.84
CA VAL A 198 41.88 -1.57 22.10
C VAL A 198 42.62 -0.38 22.69
N SER A 199 41.95 0.41 23.53
CA SER A 199 42.57 1.49 24.29
C SER A 199 42.11 1.47 25.74
N THR A 200 43.04 1.66 26.67
CA THR A 200 42.78 1.75 28.12
C THR A 200 43.57 2.91 28.69
N ASN A 201 42.90 3.86 29.35
CA ASN A 201 43.52 5.10 29.85
C ASN A 201 44.31 5.87 28.76
N GLY A 202 43.84 5.83 27.52
CA GLY A 202 44.49 6.49 26.37
C GLY A 202 45.69 5.73 25.78
N VAL A 203 46.07 4.57 26.33
CA VAL A 203 47.13 3.71 25.78
C VAL A 203 46.51 2.69 24.85
N SER A 204 46.91 2.71 23.57
CA SER A 204 46.47 1.76 22.55
C SER A 204 47.24 0.43 22.64
N GLY A 205 46.55 -0.68 22.41
CA GLY A 205 47.10 -2.04 22.38
C GLY A 205 46.32 -2.96 21.45
N GLN A 206 46.66 -4.25 21.46
CA GLN A 206 45.94 -5.28 20.71
C GLN A 206 45.44 -6.38 21.66
N ASP A 207 44.16 -6.71 21.54
CA ASP A 207 43.48 -7.79 22.26
C ASP A 207 42.64 -8.61 21.26
N PRO A 208 42.93 -9.91 21.06
CA PRO A 208 42.23 -10.74 20.09
C PRO A 208 40.71 -10.75 20.31
N VAL A 209 39.98 -10.61 19.20
CA VAL A 209 38.52 -10.78 19.18
C VAL A 209 38.26 -12.28 19.09
N SER A 210 38.04 -12.93 20.22
CA SER A 210 37.58 -14.32 20.25
C SER A 210 36.18 -14.37 19.59
N GLN A 211 36.04 -15.13 18.50
CA GLN A 211 34.75 -15.39 17.87
C GLN A 211 33.88 -16.30 18.74
#